data_AF-A0A6G2BH84-F1
#
_entry.id   AF-A0A6G2BH84-F1
#
_cell.length_a   1.000
_cell.length_b   1.000
_cell.length_c   1.000
_cell.angle_alpha   90.00
_cell.angle_beta   90.00
_cell.angle_gamma   90.00
#
_symmetry.space_group_name_H-M   'P 1'
#
loop_
_entity.id
_entity.type
_entity.pdbx_description
1 polymer ?
#
loop_
_entity_poly.entity_id
_entity_poly.type
_entity_poly.pdbx_seq_one_letter_code
_entity_poly.pdbx_strand_id
1 'polypeptide(L)'
;MRRARSQAEARYKEQRARRPTGRSRPVDALELRVARRVSPAAFAEALRRELCDRGLPDGTPQAPESDLARWDWDRRTAGDELPAPVRELRDCDDDAFVQALLRDAREEENPYLPHDAVVERWSRHARTALAWGRYAIGRAERDVLACSPALRRTRLDALDDAYQDTAVLAARSREAQLRVADLHDRMRARVTEGPFAELVAQCRAAALTRFADAEPSAAPKAGSLPPPPGRRRRGSCAHSVPGPAPCRSPPDSPARGGQPDHPAN
;
A
#
# COMPACT_ATOMS: atom_id res chain seq x y z
N MET A 1 -9.44 -19.92 -20.69
CA MET A 1 -9.60 -18.51 -20.27
C MET A 1 -10.52 -18.31 -19.05
N ARG A 2 -11.82 -18.70 -19.03
CA ARG A 2 -12.68 -18.63 -17.80
C ARG A 2 -12.06 -19.25 -16.53
N ARG A 3 -11.27 -20.34 -16.68
CA ARG A 3 -10.51 -20.97 -15.60
C ARG A 3 -9.41 -20.06 -15.03
N ALA A 4 -8.67 -19.33 -15.87
CA ALA A 4 -7.59 -18.44 -15.44
C ALA A 4 -8.11 -17.27 -14.59
N ARG A 5 -9.22 -16.65 -15.01
CA ARG A 5 -9.91 -15.62 -14.21
C ARG A 5 -10.36 -16.17 -12.85
N SER A 6 -11.04 -17.31 -12.85
CA SER A 6 -11.54 -17.92 -11.61
C SER A 6 -10.40 -18.31 -10.66
N GLN A 7 -9.29 -18.82 -11.19
CA GLN A 7 -8.08 -19.13 -10.41
C GLN A 7 -7.43 -17.87 -9.84
N ALA A 8 -7.27 -16.81 -10.64
CA ALA A 8 -6.72 -15.54 -10.17
C ALA A 8 -7.58 -14.90 -9.07
N GLU A 9 -8.90 -14.91 -9.23
CA GLU A 9 -9.84 -14.44 -8.19
C GLU A 9 -9.79 -15.33 -6.93
N ALA A 10 -9.68 -16.65 -7.08
CA ALA A 10 -9.59 -17.59 -5.96
C ALA A 10 -8.30 -17.36 -5.15
N ARG A 11 -7.15 -17.20 -5.81
CA ARG A 11 -5.87 -16.90 -5.14
C ARG A 11 -5.88 -15.57 -4.43
N TYR A 12 -6.46 -14.53 -5.04
CA TYR A 12 -6.63 -13.25 -4.35
C TYR A 12 -7.46 -13.42 -3.06
N LYS A 13 -8.56 -14.16 -3.12
CA LYS A 13 -9.40 -14.45 -1.95
C LYS A 13 -8.64 -15.24 -0.88
N GLU A 14 -7.88 -16.25 -1.29
CA GLU A 14 -7.05 -17.08 -0.40
C GLU A 14 -5.98 -16.24 0.30
N GLN A 15 -5.23 -15.42 -0.43
CA GLN A 15 -4.23 -14.51 0.14
C GLN A 15 -4.85 -13.49 1.09
N ARG A 16 -6.02 -12.95 0.72
CA ARG A 16 -6.77 -12.04 1.59
C ARG A 16 -7.22 -12.73 2.88
N ALA A 17 -7.69 -13.98 2.80
CA ALA A 17 -8.17 -14.74 3.96
C ALA A 17 -7.04 -15.11 4.93
N ARG A 18 -5.82 -15.32 4.42
CA ARG A 18 -4.63 -15.62 5.24
C ARG A 18 -4.12 -14.43 6.04
N ARG A 19 -4.60 -13.21 5.79
CA ARG A 19 -4.13 -12.03 6.52
C ARG A 19 -4.75 -11.94 7.92
N PRO A 20 -3.94 -11.90 8.99
CA PRO A 20 -4.45 -11.64 10.33
C PRO A 20 -5.07 -10.23 10.38
N THR A 21 -6.34 -10.16 10.79
CA THR A 21 -7.07 -8.92 11.09
C THR A 21 -6.55 -8.35 12.41
N GLY A 22 -5.41 -7.67 12.38
CA GLY A 22 -4.81 -7.12 13.58
C GLY A 22 -3.39 -6.65 13.34
N ARG A 23 -3.23 -5.55 12.60
CA ARG A 23 -1.92 -4.90 12.44
C ARG A 23 -1.58 -4.12 13.71
N SER A 24 -0.74 -4.69 14.56
CA SER A 24 0.02 -3.90 15.52
C SER A 24 1.20 -3.28 14.77
N ARG A 25 1.07 -2.01 14.35
CA ARG A 25 2.27 -1.25 13.97
C ARG A 25 3.09 -1.07 15.25
N PRO A 26 4.39 -1.40 15.27
CA PRO A 26 5.26 -0.90 16.32
C PRO A 26 5.14 0.62 16.29
N VAL A 27 4.59 1.20 17.34
CA VAL A 27 4.48 2.65 17.44
C VAL A 27 5.88 3.14 17.76
N ASP A 28 6.57 3.73 16.77
CA ASP A 28 7.81 4.46 17.03
C ASP A 28 7.57 5.40 18.22
N ALA A 29 8.56 5.47 19.12
CA ALA A 29 8.55 6.41 20.24
C ALA A 29 8.21 7.82 19.75
N LEU A 30 7.48 8.60 20.55
CA LEU A 30 6.97 9.91 20.13
C LEU A 30 8.10 10.83 19.66
N GLU A 31 9.25 10.73 20.33
CA GLU A 31 10.50 11.44 20.08
C GLU A 31 11.03 11.15 18.68
N LEU A 32 11.05 9.88 18.25
CA LEU A 32 11.42 9.47 16.89
C LEU A 32 10.47 10.06 15.85
N ARG A 33 9.16 10.10 16.14
CA ARG A 33 8.17 10.66 15.22
C ARG A 33 8.30 12.18 15.10
N VAL A 34 8.61 12.87 16.19
CA VAL A 34 8.83 14.32 16.20
C VAL A 34 10.12 14.68 15.47
N ALA A 35 11.24 14.04 15.78
CA ALA A 35 12.53 14.32 15.12
C ALA A 35 12.45 14.14 13.59
N ARG A 36 11.85 13.01 13.15
CA ARG A 36 11.60 12.74 11.71
C ARG A 36 10.67 13.76 11.04
N ARG A 37 9.82 14.44 11.80
CA ARG A 37 8.85 15.41 11.26
C ARG A 37 9.40 16.84 11.26
N VAL A 38 10.18 17.19 12.26
CA VAL A 38 10.72 18.55 12.47
C VAL A 38 11.90 18.81 11.54
N SER A 39 12.85 17.87 11.44
CA SER A 39 13.97 17.98 10.51
C SER A 39 14.35 16.60 9.96
N PRO A 40 13.65 16.14 8.91
CA PRO A 40 13.83 14.81 8.34
C PRO A 40 15.28 14.56 7.90
N ALA A 41 15.91 15.56 7.25
CA ALA A 41 17.27 15.47 6.71
C ALA A 41 18.34 15.40 7.82
N ALA A 42 18.19 16.17 8.90
CA ALA A 42 19.16 16.14 9.99
C ALA A 42 19.06 14.85 10.83
N PHE A 43 17.85 14.35 11.07
CA PHE A 43 17.68 13.04 11.74
C PHE A 43 18.23 11.90 10.88
N ALA A 44 17.98 11.95 9.58
CA ALA A 44 18.55 11.03 8.59
C ALA A 44 20.08 10.98 8.63
N GLU A 45 20.73 12.15 8.62
CA GLU A 45 22.18 12.28 8.69
C GLU A 45 22.73 11.75 10.03
N ALA A 46 22.09 12.06 11.15
CA ALA A 46 22.47 11.54 12.47
C ALA A 46 22.41 10.00 12.53
N LEU A 47 21.34 9.41 11.96
CA LEU A 47 21.19 7.96 11.87
C LEU A 47 22.25 7.33 10.94
N ARG A 48 22.55 7.97 9.80
CA ARG A 48 23.59 7.50 8.87
C ARG A 48 24.95 7.40 9.57
N ARG A 49 25.35 8.45 10.29
CA ARG A 49 26.62 8.46 11.04
C ARG A 49 26.69 7.37 12.11
N GLU A 50 25.60 7.11 12.82
CA GLU A 50 25.56 6.03 13.83
C GLU A 50 25.71 4.64 13.21
N LEU A 51 25.15 4.43 12.01
CA LEU A 51 25.33 3.17 11.28
C LEU A 51 26.79 3.01 10.81
N CYS A 52 27.40 4.07 10.29
CA CYS A 52 28.80 4.07 9.85
C CYS A 52 29.76 3.78 11.01
N ASP A 53 29.58 4.42 12.17
CA ASP A 53 30.46 4.22 13.33
C ASP A 53 30.41 2.79 13.89
N ARG A 54 29.30 2.08 13.64
CA ARG A 54 29.15 0.66 14.00
C ARG A 54 29.69 -0.30 12.94
N GLY A 55 30.38 0.21 11.92
CA GLY A 55 30.95 -0.59 10.83
C GLY A 55 29.88 -1.21 9.93
N LEU A 56 28.66 -0.67 9.93
CA LEU A 56 27.61 -1.08 8.99
C LEU A 56 27.85 -0.35 7.66
N PRO A 57 27.91 -1.07 6.52
CA PRO A 57 28.32 -0.48 5.24
C PRO A 57 27.37 0.62 4.77
N ASP A 58 27.96 1.73 4.35
CA ASP A 58 27.28 2.90 3.80
C ASP A 58 27.13 2.75 2.27
N GLY A 59 25.87 2.71 1.78
CA GLY A 59 25.51 2.54 0.35
C GLY A 59 25.66 1.10 -0.18
N THR A 60 24.69 0.42 -0.80
CA THR A 60 23.61 0.76 -1.75
C THR A 60 22.62 -0.43 -1.82
N PRO A 61 21.34 -0.27 -2.23
CA PRO A 61 20.55 0.95 -2.36
C PRO A 61 19.85 1.25 -1.01
N GLN A 62 20.01 2.48 -0.52
CA GLN A 62 19.41 2.95 0.73
C GLN A 62 19.82 2.14 1.98
N ALA A 63 20.91 2.51 2.65
CA ALA A 63 20.94 2.41 4.11
C ALA A 63 19.93 3.45 4.61
N PRO A 64 18.68 3.11 5.02
CA PRO A 64 17.64 4.09 4.87
C PRO A 64 17.32 4.75 6.19
N GLU A 65 17.31 6.07 6.07
CA GLU A 65 16.44 7.05 6.70
C GLU A 65 14.97 6.56 6.88
N SER A 66 14.55 5.47 6.23
CA SER A 66 13.18 4.96 6.18
C SER A 66 12.91 3.43 6.21
N ASP A 67 13.88 2.50 6.06
CA ASP A 67 13.54 1.06 5.83
C ASP A 67 14.63 0.03 6.23
N LEU A 68 15.08 0.06 7.50
CA LEU A 68 16.03 -0.91 8.08
C LEU A 68 15.65 -2.37 7.84
N ALA A 69 14.36 -2.62 7.60
CA ALA A 69 13.79 -3.93 7.34
C ALA A 69 14.18 -4.48 5.97
N ARG A 70 14.22 -3.63 4.95
CA ARG A 70 14.75 -3.96 3.62
C ARG A 70 16.25 -4.25 3.66
N TRP A 71 17.01 -3.43 4.39
CA TRP A 71 18.46 -3.59 4.51
C TRP A 71 18.87 -4.94 5.15
N ASP A 72 18.25 -5.34 6.26
CA ASP A 72 18.51 -6.65 6.89
C ASP A 72 18.07 -7.81 5.99
N TRP A 73 16.91 -7.64 5.35
CA TRP A 73 16.39 -8.62 4.41
C TRP A 73 17.37 -8.87 3.27
N ASP A 74 17.82 -7.81 2.60
CA ASP A 74 18.73 -7.89 1.45
C ASP A 74 20.08 -8.48 1.85
N ARG A 75 20.63 -8.18 3.04
CA ARG A 75 21.89 -8.79 3.51
C ARG A 75 21.77 -10.29 3.76
N ARG A 76 20.63 -10.76 4.26
CA ARG A 76 20.41 -12.19 4.51
C ARG A 76 20.11 -12.96 3.25
N THR A 77 19.47 -12.33 2.25
CA THR A 77 19.16 -12.94 0.96
C THR A 77 20.27 -12.75 -0.08
N ALA A 78 21.23 -11.86 0.15
CA ALA A 78 22.36 -11.62 -0.76
C ALA A 78 23.26 -12.84 -1.00
N GLY A 79 23.15 -13.89 -0.19
CA GLY A 79 23.86 -15.16 -0.38
C GLY A 79 23.13 -16.19 -1.25
N ASP A 80 21.84 -16.01 -1.52
CA ASP A 80 21.04 -16.96 -2.30
C ASP A 80 21.07 -16.57 -3.78
N GLU A 81 21.66 -17.42 -4.61
CA GLU A 81 21.61 -17.22 -6.06
C GLU A 81 20.15 -17.27 -6.54
N LEU A 82 19.66 -16.15 -7.07
CA LEU A 82 18.30 -16.09 -7.59
C LEU A 82 18.13 -17.06 -8.76
N PRO A 83 17.00 -17.79 -8.85
CA PRO A 83 16.67 -18.57 -10.02
C PRO A 83 16.73 -17.70 -11.29
N ALA A 84 17.27 -18.23 -12.39
CA ALA A 84 17.43 -17.47 -13.63
C ALA A 84 16.15 -16.73 -14.10
N PRO A 85 14.95 -17.35 -14.07
CA PRO A 85 13.72 -16.65 -14.45
C PRO A 85 13.34 -15.48 -13.53
N VAL A 86 13.68 -15.57 -12.24
CA VAL A 86 13.47 -14.50 -11.26
C VAL A 86 14.45 -13.35 -11.53
N ARG A 87 15.70 -13.68 -11.86
CA ARG A 87 16.73 -12.71 -12.21
C ARG A 87 16.39 -11.95 -13.48
N GLU A 88 15.94 -12.65 -14.52
CA GLU A 88 15.47 -12.04 -15.77
C GLU A 88 14.31 -11.07 -15.53
N LEU A 89 13.30 -11.45 -14.75
CA LEU A 89 12.20 -10.57 -14.38
C LEU A 89 12.66 -9.38 -13.53
N ARG A 90 13.64 -9.57 -12.65
CA ARG A 90 14.20 -8.49 -11.82
C ARG A 90 14.96 -7.47 -12.66
N ASP A 91 15.78 -7.94 -13.59
CA ASP A 91 16.83 -7.17 -14.26
C ASP A 91 16.43 -6.67 -15.67
N CYS A 92 15.33 -7.18 -16.25
CA CYS A 92 14.81 -6.65 -17.51
C CYS A 92 14.39 -5.17 -17.40
N ASP A 93 14.21 -4.50 -18.53
CA ASP A 93 13.68 -3.14 -18.57
C ASP A 93 12.18 -3.08 -18.21
N ASP A 94 11.67 -1.87 -17.96
CA ASP A 94 10.29 -1.68 -17.52
C ASP A 94 9.26 -2.11 -18.57
N ASP A 95 9.55 -1.92 -19.86
CA ASP A 95 8.66 -2.30 -20.95
C ASP A 95 8.59 -3.82 -21.10
N ALA A 96 9.73 -4.51 -21.11
CA ALA A 96 9.84 -5.96 -21.10
C ALA A 96 9.11 -6.57 -19.91
N PHE A 97 9.21 -5.94 -18.73
CA PHE A 97 8.48 -6.36 -17.54
C PHE A 97 6.97 -6.21 -17.71
N VAL A 98 6.49 -5.08 -18.25
CA VAL A 98 5.06 -4.89 -18.54
C VAL A 98 4.58 -5.91 -19.58
N GLN A 99 5.37 -6.21 -20.62
CA GLN A 99 5.05 -7.25 -21.59
C GLN A 99 4.95 -8.63 -20.94
N ALA A 100 5.81 -8.95 -19.96
CA ALA A 100 5.71 -10.19 -19.20
C ALA A 100 4.39 -10.26 -18.40
N LEU A 101 3.91 -9.14 -17.84
CA LEU A 101 2.61 -9.09 -17.16
C LEU A 101 1.42 -9.24 -18.11
N LEU A 102 1.52 -8.68 -19.33
CA LEU A 102 0.48 -8.84 -20.35
C LEU A 102 0.44 -10.29 -20.86
N ARG A 103 1.59 -10.94 -21.01
CA ARG A 103 1.69 -12.36 -21.37
C ARG A 103 1.13 -13.26 -20.27
N ASP A 104 1.44 -12.98 -19.01
CA ASP A 104 0.88 -13.67 -17.83
C ASP A 104 -0.66 -13.67 -17.82
N ALA A 105 -1.27 -12.58 -18.26
CA ALA A 105 -2.72 -12.49 -18.35
C ALA A 105 -3.33 -13.34 -19.47
N ARG A 106 -2.59 -13.53 -20.57
CA ARG A 106 -3.09 -14.10 -21.83
C ARG A 106 -2.81 -15.59 -21.99
N GLU A 107 -1.61 -16.02 -21.67
CA GLU A 107 -1.11 -17.36 -22.00
C GLU A 107 -1.21 -18.29 -20.80
N GLU A 108 -0.37 -18.03 -19.79
CA GLU A 108 -0.29 -18.84 -18.59
C GLU A 108 0.31 -18.03 -17.44
N GLU A 109 -0.10 -18.39 -16.23
CA GLU A 109 0.39 -17.77 -15.02
C GLU A 109 1.90 -17.98 -14.86
N ASN A 110 2.64 -16.89 -14.75
CA ASN A 110 4.05 -16.89 -14.44
C ASN A 110 4.27 -17.20 -12.94
N PRO A 111 4.88 -18.36 -12.61
CA PRO A 111 5.08 -18.79 -11.22
C PRO A 111 6.15 -17.97 -10.48
N TYR A 112 6.92 -17.14 -11.19
CA TYR A 112 8.04 -16.38 -10.65
C TYR A 112 7.66 -14.95 -10.21
N LEU A 113 6.52 -14.40 -10.68
CA LEU A 113 6.00 -13.10 -10.24
C LEU A 113 5.79 -12.99 -8.71
N PRO A 114 5.30 -14.05 -8.02
CA PRO A 114 5.23 -14.11 -6.56
C PRO A 114 6.52 -13.94 -5.78
N HIS A 115 7.70 -14.03 -6.41
CA HIS A 115 8.98 -14.07 -5.72
C HIS A 115 9.31 -12.74 -5.04
N ASP A 116 9.89 -12.78 -3.84
CA ASP A 116 10.14 -11.60 -3.00
C ASP A 116 11.04 -10.55 -3.70
N ALA A 117 12.00 -11.00 -4.52
CA ALA A 117 12.85 -10.14 -5.34
C ALA A 117 12.12 -9.39 -6.48
N VAL A 118 10.92 -9.82 -6.87
CA VAL A 118 10.16 -9.30 -8.03
C VAL A 118 8.88 -8.58 -7.60
N VAL A 119 8.30 -8.96 -6.46
CA VAL A 119 6.95 -8.57 -6.06
C VAL A 119 6.75 -7.05 -5.92
N GLU A 120 7.77 -6.30 -5.48
CA GLU A 120 7.70 -4.83 -5.43
C GLU A 120 7.62 -4.20 -6.82
N ARG A 121 8.46 -4.69 -7.75
CA ARG A 121 8.44 -4.29 -9.15
C ARG A 121 7.11 -4.67 -9.80
N TRP A 122 6.59 -5.85 -9.50
CA TRP A 122 5.28 -6.30 -9.93
C TRP A 122 4.18 -5.33 -9.48
N SER A 123 4.12 -4.99 -8.19
CA SER A 123 3.11 -4.07 -7.67
C SER A 123 3.20 -2.67 -8.30
N ARG A 124 4.42 -2.16 -8.52
CA ARG A 124 4.67 -0.88 -9.18
C ARG A 124 4.09 -0.85 -10.60
N HIS A 125 4.34 -1.91 -11.39
CA HIS A 125 3.99 -1.96 -12.81
C HIS A 125 2.64 -2.58 -13.12
N ALA A 126 1.98 -3.21 -12.15
CA ALA A 126 0.65 -3.79 -12.34
C ALA A 126 -0.41 -2.76 -12.77
N ARG A 127 -0.28 -1.50 -12.31
CA ARG A 127 -1.17 -0.41 -12.74
C ARG A 127 -0.98 -0.07 -14.22
N THR A 128 0.26 -0.06 -14.68
CA THR A 128 0.61 0.19 -16.09
C THR A 128 0.08 -0.93 -16.99
N ALA A 129 0.31 -2.19 -16.62
CA ALA A 129 -0.24 -3.33 -17.35
C ALA A 129 -1.78 -3.30 -17.40
N LEU A 130 -2.45 -2.96 -16.29
CA LEU A 130 -3.92 -2.80 -16.26
C LEU A 130 -4.40 -1.67 -17.18
N ALA A 131 -3.65 -0.57 -17.29
CA ALA A 131 -3.98 0.52 -18.21
C ALA A 131 -3.90 0.06 -19.68
N TRP A 132 -2.88 -0.75 -20.02
CA TRP A 132 -2.78 -1.39 -21.34
C TRP A 132 -3.96 -2.33 -21.62
N GLY A 133 -4.40 -3.12 -20.64
CA GLY A 133 -5.61 -3.96 -20.78
C GLY A 133 -6.87 -3.13 -21.10
N ARG A 134 -7.08 -2.02 -20.39
CA ARG A 134 -8.20 -1.09 -20.67
C ARG A 134 -8.11 -0.46 -22.05
N TYR A 135 -6.90 -0.10 -22.47
CA TYR A 135 -6.66 0.40 -23.83
C TYR A 135 -7.00 -0.67 -24.89
N ALA A 136 -6.63 -1.93 -24.64
CA ALA A 136 -6.94 -3.05 -25.53
C ALA A 136 -8.44 -3.28 -25.67
N ILE A 137 -9.22 -3.19 -24.58
CA ILE A 137 -10.70 -3.21 -24.63
C ILE A 137 -11.21 -2.10 -25.56
N GLY A 138 -10.82 -0.85 -25.31
CA GLY A 138 -11.30 0.28 -26.11
C GLY A 138 -10.89 0.18 -27.58
N ARG A 139 -9.75 -0.44 -27.90
CA ARG A 139 -9.38 -0.75 -29.29
C ARG A 139 -10.29 -1.84 -29.88
N ALA A 140 -10.50 -2.95 -29.16
CA ALA A 140 -11.34 -4.05 -29.63
C ALA A 140 -12.80 -3.62 -29.83
N GLU A 141 -13.33 -2.75 -28.98
CA GLU A 141 -14.68 -2.17 -29.14
C GLU A 141 -14.81 -1.37 -30.43
N ARG A 142 -13.82 -0.52 -30.73
CA ARG A 142 -13.78 0.22 -32.00
C ARG A 142 -13.68 -0.72 -33.21
N ASP A 143 -12.86 -1.76 -33.10
CA ASP A 143 -12.70 -2.74 -34.17
C ASP A 143 -13.99 -3.52 -34.44
N VAL A 144 -14.76 -3.86 -33.40
CA VAL A 144 -16.10 -4.48 -33.53
C VAL A 144 -17.09 -3.54 -34.21
N LEU A 145 -17.08 -2.25 -33.87
CA LEU A 145 -17.99 -1.27 -34.47
C LEU A 145 -17.67 -0.98 -35.94
N ALA A 146 -16.39 -1.01 -36.30
CA ALA A 146 -15.92 -0.73 -37.66
C ALA A 146 -15.97 -1.94 -38.60
N CYS A 147 -16.24 -3.15 -38.10
CA CYS A 147 -16.15 -4.37 -38.90
C CYS A 147 -17.39 -4.67 -39.75
N SER A 148 -17.19 -5.36 -40.87
CA SER A 148 -18.28 -5.88 -41.68
C SER A 148 -19.00 -7.04 -40.96
N PRO A 149 -20.29 -7.30 -41.28
CA PRO A 149 -21.06 -8.37 -40.65
C PRO A 149 -20.38 -9.75 -40.73
N ALA A 150 -19.66 -10.04 -41.81
CA ALA A 150 -18.97 -11.31 -42.04
C ALA A 150 -17.80 -11.57 -41.05
N LEU A 151 -17.18 -10.52 -40.51
CA LEU A 151 -16.05 -10.61 -39.57
C LEU A 151 -16.45 -10.37 -38.11
N ARG A 152 -17.72 -10.02 -37.87
CA ARG A 152 -18.21 -9.56 -36.57
C ARG A 152 -18.01 -10.57 -35.45
N ARG A 153 -18.20 -11.86 -35.75
CA ARG A 153 -18.05 -12.93 -34.75
C ARG A 153 -16.62 -13.00 -34.20
N THR A 154 -15.62 -13.07 -35.06
CA THR A 154 -14.20 -13.11 -34.66
C THR A 154 -13.79 -11.85 -33.89
N ARG A 155 -14.33 -10.68 -34.24
CA ARG A 155 -14.06 -9.44 -33.51
C ARG A 155 -14.70 -9.42 -32.13
N LEU A 156 -15.90 -9.99 -31.98
CA LEU A 156 -16.55 -10.16 -30.69
C LEU A 156 -15.78 -11.14 -29.80
N ASP A 157 -15.24 -12.23 -30.36
CA ASP A 157 -14.39 -13.18 -29.63
C ASP A 157 -13.12 -12.47 -29.11
N ALA A 158 -12.46 -11.68 -29.95
CA ALA A 158 -11.28 -10.89 -29.54
C ALA A 158 -11.61 -9.82 -28.47
N LEU A 159 -12.83 -9.26 -28.50
CA LEU A 159 -13.30 -8.34 -27.47
C LEU A 159 -13.53 -9.08 -26.14
N ASP A 160 -14.13 -10.27 -26.16
CA ASP A 160 -14.28 -11.11 -24.96
C ASP A 160 -12.91 -11.48 -24.37
N ASP A 161 -11.94 -11.85 -25.22
CA ASP A 161 -10.56 -12.09 -24.78
C ASP A 161 -9.94 -10.87 -24.10
N ALA A 162 -10.09 -9.66 -24.68
CA ALA A 162 -9.57 -8.43 -24.08
C ALA A 162 -10.20 -8.12 -22.71
N TYR A 163 -11.50 -8.40 -22.55
CA TYR A 163 -12.19 -8.28 -21.25
C TYR A 163 -11.67 -9.32 -20.24
N GLN A 164 -11.42 -10.55 -20.68
CA GLN A 164 -10.90 -11.62 -19.82
C GLN A 164 -9.47 -11.35 -19.36
N ASP A 165 -8.58 -10.95 -20.28
CA ASP A 165 -7.19 -10.58 -19.98
C ASP A 165 -7.16 -9.40 -18.98
N THR A 166 -7.99 -8.39 -19.19
CA THR A 166 -8.09 -7.23 -18.28
C THR A 166 -8.60 -7.62 -16.89
N ALA A 167 -9.52 -8.58 -16.81
CA ALA A 167 -9.99 -9.10 -15.53
C ALA A 167 -8.87 -9.84 -14.78
N VAL A 168 -8.04 -10.62 -15.48
CA VAL A 168 -6.85 -11.28 -14.91
C VAL A 168 -5.86 -10.23 -14.42
N LEU A 169 -5.52 -9.22 -15.23
CA LEU A 169 -4.63 -8.12 -14.82
C LEU A 169 -5.13 -7.39 -13.56
N ALA A 170 -6.45 -7.18 -13.43
CA ALA A 170 -7.03 -6.56 -12.25
C ALA A 170 -6.95 -7.46 -11.00
N ALA A 171 -7.10 -8.78 -11.15
CA ALA A 171 -6.89 -9.73 -10.05
C ALA A 171 -5.41 -9.78 -9.64
N ARG A 172 -4.50 -9.87 -10.61
CA ARG A 172 -3.05 -9.91 -10.42
C ARG A 172 -2.50 -8.63 -9.80
N SER A 173 -3.05 -7.47 -10.16
CA SER A 173 -2.70 -6.19 -9.52
C SER A 173 -3.03 -6.19 -8.02
N ARG A 174 -4.19 -6.74 -7.63
CA ARG A 174 -4.57 -6.87 -6.22
C ARG A 174 -3.70 -7.90 -5.49
N GLU A 175 -3.36 -9.01 -6.15
CA GLU A 175 -2.42 -10.01 -5.64
C GLU A 175 -1.06 -9.38 -5.33
N ALA A 176 -0.48 -8.64 -6.28
CA ALA A 176 0.80 -7.95 -6.12
C ALA A 176 0.80 -7.00 -4.91
N GLN A 177 -0.27 -6.24 -4.72
CA GLN A 177 -0.42 -5.33 -3.57
C GLN A 177 -0.47 -6.08 -2.24
N LEU A 178 -1.18 -7.21 -2.18
CA LEU A 178 -1.24 -8.03 -0.98
C LEU A 178 0.16 -8.56 -0.65
N ARG A 179 0.83 -9.17 -1.62
CA ARG A 179 2.15 -9.78 -1.42
C ARG A 179 3.24 -8.78 -1.09
N VAL A 180 3.27 -7.59 -1.70
CA VAL A 180 4.20 -6.52 -1.29
C VAL A 180 3.98 -6.14 0.16
N ALA A 181 2.73 -5.98 0.57
CA ALA A 181 2.47 -5.62 1.95
C ALA A 181 2.78 -6.78 2.91
N ASP A 182 2.66 -8.05 2.50
CA ASP A 182 3.12 -9.21 3.30
C ASP A 182 4.64 -9.30 3.37
N LEU A 183 5.35 -8.99 2.28
CA LEU A 183 6.80 -8.85 2.27
C LEU A 183 7.24 -7.76 3.26
N HIS A 184 6.63 -6.58 3.20
CA HIS A 184 6.93 -5.48 4.12
C HIS A 184 6.58 -5.81 5.57
N ASP A 185 5.51 -6.56 5.81
CA ASP A 185 5.13 -7.00 7.16
C ASP A 185 6.15 -8.04 7.69
N ARG A 186 6.62 -8.99 6.86
CA ARG A 186 7.71 -9.94 7.23
C ARG A 186 9.05 -9.25 7.47
N MET A 187 9.42 -8.31 6.59
CA MET A 187 10.61 -7.46 6.78
C MET A 187 10.50 -6.73 8.12
N ARG A 188 9.35 -6.09 8.41
CA ARG A 188 9.16 -5.37 9.67
C ARG A 188 9.23 -6.28 10.90
N ALA A 189 8.63 -7.47 10.84
CA ALA A 189 8.71 -8.43 11.94
C ALA A 189 10.16 -8.79 12.29
N ARG A 190 11.01 -8.99 11.27
CA ARG A 190 12.44 -9.29 11.46
C ARG A 190 13.21 -8.19 12.20
N VAL A 191 12.81 -6.93 12.08
CA VAL A 191 13.47 -5.82 12.79
C VAL A 191 12.86 -5.50 14.13
N THR A 192 11.78 -6.19 14.51
CA THR A 192 11.11 -6.05 15.79
C THR A 192 11.27 -7.26 16.70
N GLU A 193 11.84 -8.35 16.19
CA GLU A 193 12.02 -9.61 16.92
C GLU A 193 13.50 -10.00 17.00
N GLY A 194 13.95 -10.43 18.18
CA GLY A 194 15.30 -10.97 18.42
C GLY A 194 16.42 -9.91 18.55
N PRO A 195 17.71 -10.33 18.48
CA PRO A 195 18.87 -9.47 18.75
C PRO A 195 19.03 -8.30 17.75
N PHE A 196 18.41 -8.40 16.57
CA PHE A 196 18.41 -7.32 15.60
C PHE A 196 17.49 -6.15 16.01
N ALA A 197 16.41 -6.44 16.73
CA ALA A 197 15.51 -5.40 17.25
C ALA A 197 16.21 -4.52 18.29
N GLU A 198 17.07 -5.11 19.13
CA GLU A 198 17.90 -4.38 20.09
C GLU A 198 18.91 -3.48 19.39
N LEU A 199 19.60 -3.98 18.36
CA LEU A 199 20.51 -3.17 17.56
C LEU A 199 19.79 -1.98 16.91
N VAL A 200 18.61 -2.21 16.33
CA VAL A 200 17.79 -1.15 15.74
C VAL A 200 17.35 -0.12 16.77
N ALA A 201 16.93 -0.55 17.96
CA ALA A 201 16.56 0.33 19.05
C ALA A 201 17.74 1.18 19.53
N GLN A 202 18.92 0.58 19.68
CA GLN A 202 20.16 1.27 20.07
C GLN A 202 20.59 2.30 19.02
N CYS A 203 20.61 1.95 17.73
CA CYS A 203 20.96 2.88 16.66
C CYS A 203 19.99 4.07 16.61
N ARG A 204 18.68 3.82 16.78
CA ARG A 204 17.66 4.88 16.81
C ARG A 204 17.78 5.79 18.02
N ALA A 205 18.09 5.23 19.20
CA ALA A 205 18.31 6.01 20.41
C ALA A 205 19.55 6.90 20.28
N ALA A 206 20.67 6.35 19.81
CA ALA A 206 21.91 7.10 19.61
C ALA A 206 21.77 8.18 18.51
N ALA A 207 21.05 7.89 17.43
CA ALA A 207 20.73 8.86 16.40
C ALA A 207 19.86 10.02 16.92
N LEU A 208 18.92 9.74 17.83
CA LEU A 208 18.14 10.78 18.50
C LEU A 208 19.02 11.67 19.39
N THR A 209 19.99 11.09 20.12
CA THR A 209 20.94 11.87 20.91
C THR A 209 21.76 12.79 20.01
N ARG A 210 22.35 12.27 18.92
CA ARG A 210 23.11 13.08 17.96
C ARG A 210 22.26 14.16 17.29
N PHE A 211 21.01 13.84 16.96
CA PHE A 211 20.07 14.82 16.43
C PHE A 211 19.81 15.94 17.43
N ALA A 212 19.60 15.60 18.72
CA ALA A 212 19.38 16.60 19.75
C ALA A 212 20.61 17.49 19.98
N ASP A 213 21.82 16.94 19.86
CA ASP A 213 23.08 17.67 19.97
C ASP A 213 23.31 18.61 18.77
N ALA A 214 22.97 18.16 17.56
CA ALA A 214 23.12 18.94 16.33
C ALA A 214 22.03 19.99 16.14
N GLU A 215 20.81 19.73 16.61
CA GLU A 215 19.61 20.55 16.43
C GLU A 215 18.93 20.86 17.78
N PRO A 216 19.60 21.57 18.71
CA PRO A 216 19.10 21.77 20.07
C PRO A 216 17.80 22.60 20.13
N SER A 217 17.53 23.42 19.11
CA SER A 217 16.28 24.19 18.98
C SER A 217 15.11 23.36 18.44
N ALA A 218 15.40 22.28 17.71
CA ALA A 218 14.43 21.36 17.11
C ALA A 218 14.32 20.02 17.89
N ALA A 219 15.18 19.81 18.88
CA ALA A 219 15.15 18.66 19.77
C ALA A 219 13.84 18.63 20.59
N PRO A 220 13.13 17.49 20.67
CA PRO A 220 12.00 17.36 21.56
C PRO A 220 12.47 17.51 23.01
N LYS A 221 12.13 18.64 23.65
CA LYS A 221 12.45 18.89 25.07
C LYS A 221 11.68 17.89 25.93
N ALA A 222 12.41 17.05 26.67
CA ALA A 222 11.89 15.96 27.50
C ALA A 222 10.93 16.37 28.65
N GLY A 223 10.57 17.66 28.76
CA GLY A 223 9.67 18.19 29.80
C GLY A 223 8.57 19.13 29.30
N SER A 224 8.36 19.29 27.99
CA SER A 224 7.43 20.30 27.45
C SER A 224 6.28 19.73 26.62
N LEU A 225 6.11 18.41 26.58
CA LEU A 225 5.06 17.79 25.78
C LEU A 225 3.83 17.48 26.63
N PRO A 226 2.64 18.03 26.30
CA PRO A 226 1.41 17.61 26.95
C PRO A 226 1.21 16.10 26.70
N PRO A 227 0.64 15.37 27.67
CA PRO A 227 0.40 13.94 27.53
C PRO A 227 -0.39 13.65 26.25
N PRO A 228 -0.17 12.50 25.59
CA PRO A 228 -0.91 12.16 24.39
C PRO A 228 -2.40 12.24 24.69
N PRO A 229 -3.24 12.82 23.81
CA PRO A 229 -4.68 12.76 24.00
C PRO A 229 -5.04 11.28 24.09
N GLY A 230 -5.45 10.87 25.29
CA GLY A 230 -5.87 9.51 25.57
C GLY A 230 -6.83 9.08 24.47
N ARG A 231 -6.62 7.86 23.96
CA ARG A 231 -7.56 7.20 23.05
C ARG A 231 -8.97 7.39 23.61
N ARG A 232 -9.72 8.37 23.07
CA ARG A 232 -11.16 8.42 23.28
C ARG A 232 -11.67 7.14 22.67
N ARG A 233 -12.02 6.18 23.53
CA ARG A 233 -12.85 5.04 23.17
C ARG A 233 -14.08 5.64 22.49
N ARG A 234 -14.18 5.48 21.17
CA ARG A 234 -15.45 5.59 20.47
C ARG A 234 -16.30 4.44 21.02
N GLY A 235 -17.24 4.77 21.89
CA GLY A 235 -18.18 3.80 22.47
C GLY A 235 -18.38 4.00 23.96
N SER A 236 -19.27 4.93 24.32
CA SER A 236 -20.25 4.82 25.41
C SER A 236 -20.91 6.19 25.63
N CYS A 237 -21.84 6.55 24.75
CA CYS A 237 -22.91 7.46 25.14
C CYS A 237 -24.00 6.58 25.74
N ALA A 238 -23.91 6.33 27.04
CA ALA A 238 -25.00 5.74 27.82
C ALA A 238 -25.23 6.63 29.04
N HIS A 239 -26.40 7.25 29.02
CA HIS A 239 -27.18 7.79 30.14
C HIS A 239 -26.51 8.74 31.14
N SER A 240 -26.93 10.00 31.08
CA SER A 240 -27.46 10.70 32.26
C SER A 240 -28.38 11.82 31.80
N VAL A 241 -29.69 11.56 31.86
CA VAL A 241 -30.74 12.58 31.88
C VAL A 241 -31.21 12.68 33.32
N PRO A 242 -31.29 13.91 33.86
CA PRO A 242 -32.33 14.26 34.79
C PRO A 242 -33.20 15.36 34.16
N GLY A 243 -34.49 15.08 33.94
CA GLY A 243 -35.50 16.12 33.72
C GLY A 243 -36.04 16.64 35.06
N PRO A 244 -37.16 17.41 35.10
CA PRO A 244 -37.78 18.22 34.04
C PRO A 244 -38.08 19.70 34.45
N ALA A 245 -38.21 20.58 33.42
CA ALA A 245 -39.15 21.72 33.15
C ALA A 245 -39.69 22.63 34.31
N PRO A 246 -40.13 23.91 34.10
CA PRO A 246 -40.95 24.31 32.93
C PRO A 246 -41.01 25.81 32.50
N CYS A 247 -41.86 26.02 31.48
CA CYS A 247 -42.66 27.23 31.14
C CYS A 247 -42.03 28.33 30.27
N ARG A 248 -42.43 28.40 29.00
CA ARG A 248 -43.57 29.24 28.53
C ARG A 248 -43.75 29.13 27.01
N SER A 249 -44.97 28.82 26.59
CA SER A 249 -45.52 29.08 25.24
C SER A 249 -46.66 30.11 25.40
N PRO A 250 -47.31 30.58 24.33
CA PRO A 250 -46.82 31.34 23.17
C PRO A 250 -47.59 32.69 23.10
N PRO A 251 -47.70 33.38 21.94
CA PRO A 251 -48.96 33.18 21.20
C PRO A 251 -48.85 33.15 19.66
N ASP A 252 -49.71 32.29 19.11
CA ASP A 252 -50.55 32.36 17.90
C ASP A 252 -50.22 33.29 16.70
N SER A 253 -49.89 32.64 15.57
CA SER A 253 -50.60 32.61 14.25
C SER A 253 -50.99 33.91 13.50
N PRO A 254 -51.31 33.89 12.19
CA PRO A 254 -50.94 32.98 11.08
C PRO A 254 -50.59 33.71 9.74
N ALA A 255 -50.01 33.01 8.76
CA ALA A 255 -50.10 33.36 7.33
C ALA A 255 -50.10 32.05 6.53
N ARG A 256 -51.25 31.52 6.06
CA ARG A 256 -52.02 31.84 4.84
C ARG A 256 -51.23 31.91 3.53
N GLY A 257 -51.63 31.02 2.61
CA GLY A 257 -51.51 31.15 1.15
C GLY A 257 -50.25 30.51 0.58
N GLY A 258 -50.29 29.60 -0.38
CA GLY A 258 -51.37 29.09 -1.21
C GLY A 258 -50.72 28.25 -2.31
N GLN A 259 -51.15 27.00 -2.44
CA GLN A 259 -51.06 26.24 -3.68
C GLN A 259 -52.09 26.84 -4.67
N PRO A 260 -51.87 26.76 -5.98
CA PRO A 260 -52.54 25.66 -6.65
C PRO A 260 -51.71 24.99 -7.75
N ASP A 261 -51.94 23.69 -7.82
CA ASP A 261 -51.70 22.83 -8.97
C ASP A 261 -52.51 23.31 -10.18
N HIS A 262 -51.93 23.20 -11.38
CA HIS A 262 -52.70 23.09 -12.62
C HIS A 262 -52.22 21.89 -13.43
N PRO A 263 -53.15 21.11 -14.03
CA PRO A 263 -52.85 19.85 -14.69
C PRO A 263 -52.76 19.95 -16.22
N ALA A 264 -52.22 18.87 -16.79
CA ALA A 264 -52.55 18.24 -18.08
C ALA A 264 -52.38 19.03 -19.39
N ASN A 265 -51.41 18.58 -20.19
CA ASN A 265 -51.65 17.95 -21.50
C ASN A 265 -50.61 16.86 -21.74
#